data_AF-A0A3B9YVF5-F1
#
_entry.id   AF-A0A3B9YVF5-F1
#
_cell.length_a   1.000
_cell.length_b   1.000
_cell.length_c   1.000
_cell.angle_alpha   90.00
_cell.angle_beta   90.00
_cell.angle_gamma   90.00
#
_symmetry.space_group_name_H-M   'P 1'
#
loop_
_entity.id
_entity.type
_entity.pdbx_description
1 polymer ?
#
loop_
_entity_poly.entity_id
_entity_poly.type
_entity_poly.pdbx_seq_one_letter_code
_entity_poly.pdbx_strand_id
1 'polypeptide(L)'
;MNMAASDTGSARAASGSILYERPKKTKSSVLFTDAFAKYGISIGGTLVIFAVFTIMIFLVYVASPLLDAGSVTGTKKYTLGVQADGVVETQIDEYQSLALDLTLSGKVAAFHPGTGKKIEAPGFDLAGQSATAFASTLRGDDVLFGFADGTVKTGRFVIRNDFVPLTPVPPGLSRLDERDETDGKAIYTKIIGQYRKVSVETKLDAPVQIADAGVAIVRADYRVGGTLERPLRTFVTLDATGKLRLSQAATRLNLETGEPETEVFNSAIPITVPAESVKKILLNTPGDRVLVAQRDGTIFRYNTKDFSKPELAETFKVLPDGVELTALTYLNAENSIVVGGSDGSVAIWFGVDRKTKDTTDGFVTTKVHADFEKQPAAITE
;
A
#
# COMPACT_ATOMS: atom_id res chain seq x y z
N MET A 1 108.75 -43.69 -4.15
CA MET A 1 110.00 -42.92 -4.01
C MET A 1 109.66 -41.63 -3.28
N ASN A 2 110.19 -41.50 -2.05
CA ASN A 2 110.22 -40.31 -1.16
C ASN A 2 108.89 -39.64 -0.74
N MET A 3 108.77 -38.98 0.41
CA MET A 3 109.41 -39.00 1.73
C MET A 3 108.58 -38.01 2.59
N ALA A 4 108.34 -38.36 3.85
CA ALA A 4 108.07 -37.53 5.03
C ALA A 4 107.23 -36.23 4.94
N ALA A 5 106.24 -36.12 5.84
CA ALA A 5 106.33 -35.20 6.99
C ALA A 5 105.19 -35.48 7.99
N SER A 6 105.58 -35.50 9.26
CA SER A 6 104.74 -35.54 10.45
C SER A 6 103.94 -34.26 10.63
N ASP A 7 102.70 -34.34 11.14
CA ASP A 7 102.23 -33.33 12.09
C ASP A 7 101.20 -33.89 13.09
N THR A 8 101.36 -33.48 14.34
CA THR A 8 100.63 -33.89 15.54
C THR A 8 99.47 -32.94 15.81
N GLY A 9 98.25 -33.46 15.99
CA GLY A 9 97.05 -32.65 16.27
C GLY A 9 96.21 -33.22 17.41
N SER A 10 96.45 -32.70 18.61
CA SER A 10 95.77 -32.89 19.89
C SER A 10 94.23 -33.00 19.82
N ALA A 11 93.68 -34.01 20.49
CA ALA A 11 92.26 -34.17 20.79
C ALA A 11 91.75 -33.11 21.78
N ARG A 12 90.54 -32.56 21.54
CA ARG A 12 89.82 -31.77 22.55
C ARG A 12 88.30 -31.95 22.46
N ALA A 13 87.78 -32.55 23.52
CA ALA A 13 86.51 -32.33 24.24
C ALA A 13 85.18 -32.35 23.46
N ALA A 14 84.37 -33.37 23.78
CA ALA A 14 82.93 -33.37 23.62
C ALA A 14 82.31 -32.22 24.43
N SER A 15 81.68 -31.28 23.74
CA SER A 15 80.93 -30.18 24.36
C SER A 15 79.54 -30.71 24.76
N GLY A 16 79.30 -30.85 26.06
CA GLY A 16 77.95 -31.03 26.59
C GLY A 16 77.12 -29.80 26.27
N SER A 17 75.97 -30.00 25.61
CA SER A 17 75.00 -28.94 25.38
C SER A 17 74.39 -28.52 26.72
N ILE A 18 74.86 -27.39 27.24
CA ILE A 18 74.27 -26.74 28.40
C ILE A 18 72.90 -26.22 27.95
N LEU A 19 71.81 -26.88 28.36
CA LEU A 19 70.46 -26.32 28.26
C LEU A 19 70.42 -25.06 29.13
N TYR A 20 70.64 -23.91 28.50
CA TYR A 20 70.53 -22.62 29.16
C TYR A 20 69.04 -22.29 29.33
N GLU A 21 68.44 -22.73 30.42
CA GLU A 21 67.10 -22.27 30.80
C GLU A 21 67.23 -20.85 31.36
N ARG A 22 67.13 -19.88 30.44
CA ARG A 22 67.17 -18.44 30.77
C ARG A 22 65.96 -18.13 31.66
N PRO A 23 66.11 -17.66 32.91
CA PRO A 23 64.97 -17.31 33.74
C PRO A 23 64.24 -16.14 33.08
N LYS A 24 63.11 -16.42 32.45
CA LYS A 24 62.24 -15.41 31.83
C LYS A 24 61.55 -14.63 32.95
N LYS A 25 62.26 -13.68 33.55
CA LYS A 25 61.71 -12.78 34.56
C LYS A 25 60.99 -11.63 33.84
N THR A 26 59.70 -11.79 33.62
CA THR A 26 58.85 -10.77 33.00
C THR A 26 58.88 -9.49 33.84
N LYS A 27 59.10 -8.34 33.20
CA LYS A 27 59.14 -7.03 33.89
C LYS A 27 57.79 -6.79 34.60
N SER A 28 57.83 -6.30 35.84
CA SER A 28 56.63 -6.07 36.66
C SER A 28 55.63 -5.11 36.01
N SER A 29 56.11 -4.13 35.24
CA SER A 29 55.24 -3.23 34.46
C SER A 29 54.47 -3.97 33.36
N VAL A 30 55.06 -4.98 32.73
CA VAL A 30 54.39 -5.79 31.70
C VAL A 30 53.33 -6.67 32.33
N LEU A 31 53.59 -7.24 33.51
CA LEU A 31 52.60 -8.01 34.27
C LEU A 31 51.41 -7.14 34.72
N PHE A 32 51.67 -5.87 35.08
CA PHE A 32 50.62 -4.93 35.45
C PHE A 32 49.78 -4.50 34.23
N THR A 33 50.41 -4.18 33.10
CA THR A 33 49.70 -3.82 31.86
C THR A 33 48.89 -4.99 31.31
N ASP A 34 49.42 -6.21 31.39
CA ASP A 34 48.72 -7.43 30.98
C ASP A 34 47.49 -7.70 31.87
N ALA A 35 47.62 -7.54 33.19
CA ALA A 35 46.50 -7.64 34.11
C ALA A 35 45.43 -6.56 33.83
N PHE A 36 45.84 -5.30 33.65
CA PHE A 36 44.93 -4.20 33.37
C PHE A 36 44.20 -4.38 32.03
N ALA A 37 44.90 -4.84 30.99
CA ALA A 37 44.29 -5.18 29.71
C ALA A 37 43.28 -6.31 29.86
N LYS A 38 43.61 -7.37 30.61
CA LYS A 38 42.72 -8.50 30.85
C LYS A 38 41.45 -8.08 31.59
N TYR A 39 41.56 -7.27 32.63
CA TYR A 39 40.40 -6.75 33.36
C TYR A 39 39.61 -5.72 32.53
N GLY A 40 40.28 -4.81 31.82
CA GLY A 40 39.64 -3.81 30.97
C GLY A 40 38.83 -4.43 29.82
N ILE A 41 39.38 -5.45 29.15
CA ILE A 41 38.68 -6.19 28.10
C ILE A 41 37.49 -6.98 28.69
N SER A 42 37.68 -7.65 29.83
CA SER A 42 36.61 -8.42 30.46
C SER A 42 35.47 -7.53 30.95
N ILE A 43 35.77 -6.40 31.60
CA ILE A 43 34.77 -5.44 32.10
C ILE A 43 34.07 -4.75 30.93
N GLY A 44 34.84 -4.29 29.93
CA GLY A 44 34.30 -3.66 28.74
C GLY A 44 33.38 -4.60 27.96
N GLY A 45 33.82 -5.83 27.71
CA GLY A 45 33.01 -6.85 27.05
C GLY A 45 31.74 -7.19 27.84
N THR A 46 31.84 -7.34 29.17
CA THR A 46 30.68 -7.58 30.03
C THR A 46 29.68 -6.42 29.98
N LEU A 47 30.15 -5.17 30.04
CA LEU A 47 29.30 -3.99 29.95
C LEU A 47 28.59 -3.90 28.60
N VAL A 48 29.29 -4.18 27.49
CA VAL A 48 28.68 -4.24 26.15
C VAL A 48 27.60 -5.31 26.09
N ILE A 49 27.87 -6.51 26.61
CA ILE A 49 26.89 -7.59 26.66
C ILE A 49 25.65 -7.16 27.47
N PHE A 50 25.84 -6.58 28.66
CA PHE A 50 24.75 -6.04 29.46
C PHE A 50 23.94 -4.96 28.73
N ALA A 51 24.62 -4.05 28.02
CA ALA A 51 23.96 -3.01 27.23
C ALA A 51 23.10 -3.61 26.11
N VAL A 52 23.63 -4.59 25.36
CA VAL A 52 22.88 -5.28 24.29
C VAL A 52 21.67 -6.03 24.85
N PHE A 53 21.81 -6.76 25.96
CA PHE A 53 20.68 -7.43 26.60
C PHE A 53 19.64 -6.43 27.12
N THR A 54 20.07 -5.31 27.67
CA THR A 54 19.16 -4.25 28.15
C THR A 54 18.37 -3.67 26.98
N ILE A 55 19.03 -3.39 25.85
CA ILE A 55 18.35 -2.94 24.62
C ILE A 55 17.40 -4.02 24.11
N MET A 56 17.79 -5.30 24.12
CA MET A 56 16.91 -6.39 23.70
C MET A 56 15.65 -6.48 24.58
N ILE A 57 15.79 -6.38 25.90
CA ILE A 57 14.65 -6.37 26.84
C ILE A 57 13.77 -5.14 26.59
N PHE A 58 14.38 -3.96 26.39
CA PHE A 58 13.65 -2.74 26.06
C PHE A 58 12.87 -2.89 24.75
N LEU A 59 13.47 -3.48 23.71
CA LEU A 59 12.79 -3.74 22.44
C LEU A 59 11.64 -4.73 22.61
N VAL A 60 11.81 -5.80 23.39
CA VAL A 60 10.71 -6.72 23.71
C VAL A 60 9.60 -6.01 24.48
N TYR A 61 9.94 -5.17 25.46
CA TYR A 61 8.96 -4.39 26.22
C TYR A 61 8.17 -3.43 25.33
N VAL A 62 8.84 -2.72 24.42
CA VAL A 62 8.20 -1.78 23.48
C VAL A 62 7.39 -2.52 22.41
N ALA A 63 7.83 -3.71 21.98
CA ALA A 63 7.16 -4.49 20.96
C ALA A 63 6.01 -5.36 21.51
N SER A 64 6.02 -5.73 22.79
CA SER A 64 4.99 -6.59 23.39
C SER A 64 3.57 -6.05 23.21
N PRO A 65 3.29 -4.74 23.37
CA PRO A 65 1.96 -4.18 23.10
C PRO A 65 1.46 -4.35 21.66
N LEU A 66 2.35 -4.61 20.69
CA LEU A 66 1.95 -4.88 19.31
C LEU A 66 1.25 -6.25 19.16
N LEU A 67 1.37 -7.13 20.16
CA LEU A 67 0.69 -8.42 20.20
C LEU A 67 -0.66 -8.37 20.92
N ASP A 68 -0.96 -7.27 21.62
CA ASP A 68 -2.23 -7.10 22.31
C ASP A 68 -3.35 -6.84 21.29
N ALA A 69 -4.56 -7.29 21.63
CA ALA A 69 -5.73 -7.04 20.80
C ALA A 69 -6.05 -5.54 20.76
N GLY A 70 -6.45 -5.05 19.59
CA GLY A 70 -6.94 -3.67 19.44
C GLY A 70 -8.17 -3.43 20.31
N SER A 71 -8.20 -2.32 21.04
CA SER A 71 -9.37 -1.88 21.80
C SER A 71 -9.86 -0.52 21.32
N VAL A 72 -11.18 -0.35 21.24
CA VAL A 72 -11.79 0.92 20.86
C VAL A 72 -11.86 1.80 22.11
N THR A 73 -11.02 2.84 22.17
CA THR A 73 -10.92 3.75 23.32
C THR A 73 -11.98 4.86 23.30
N GLY A 74 -12.64 5.08 22.16
CA GLY A 74 -13.72 6.07 22.03
C GLY A 74 -14.46 5.95 20.69
N THR A 75 -15.71 6.39 20.68
CA THR A 75 -16.54 6.45 19.46
C THR A 75 -17.31 7.76 19.44
N LYS A 76 -17.21 8.51 18.35
CA LYS A 76 -18.10 9.64 18.07
C LYS A 76 -19.17 9.17 17.09
N LYS A 77 -20.42 9.54 17.34
CA LYS A 77 -21.57 9.22 16.47
C LYS A 77 -22.34 10.50 16.18
N TYR A 78 -22.62 10.73 14.91
CA TYR A 78 -23.47 11.81 14.44
C TYR A 78 -24.17 11.33 13.16
N THR A 79 -25.28 11.98 12.83
CA THR A 79 -26.05 11.66 11.63
C THR A 79 -25.64 12.60 10.51
N LEU A 80 -25.10 12.05 9.43
CA LEU A 80 -24.92 12.75 8.17
C LEU A 80 -26.23 12.75 7.40
N GLY A 81 -26.47 13.80 6.59
CA GLY A 81 -27.61 13.81 5.68
C GLY A 81 -27.51 12.64 4.71
N VAL A 82 -28.63 11.92 4.50
CA VAL A 82 -28.67 10.78 3.58
C VAL A 82 -28.33 11.26 2.16
N GLN A 83 -27.28 10.70 1.58
CA GLN A 83 -26.97 10.90 0.16
C GLN A 83 -27.91 10.00 -0.64
N ALA A 84 -28.87 10.61 -1.35
CA ALA A 84 -29.91 9.89 -2.11
C ALA A 84 -29.34 8.89 -3.13
N ASP A 85 -28.15 9.19 -3.66
CA ASP A 85 -27.49 8.42 -4.72
C ASP A 85 -26.52 7.35 -4.19
N GLY A 86 -26.46 7.15 -2.87
CA GLY A 86 -25.51 6.26 -2.21
C GLY A 86 -24.08 6.80 -2.18
N VAL A 87 -23.29 6.33 -1.22
CA VAL A 87 -21.85 6.65 -1.09
C VAL A 87 -21.05 5.55 -1.75
N VAL A 88 -20.09 5.92 -2.60
CA VAL A 88 -19.19 4.99 -3.30
C VAL A 88 -17.74 5.07 -2.82
N GLU A 89 -17.38 6.15 -2.16
CA GLU A 89 -16.04 6.35 -1.60
C GLU A 89 -16.13 7.30 -0.41
N THR A 90 -15.38 6.98 0.64
CA THR A 90 -15.28 7.80 1.85
C THR A 90 -13.81 7.97 2.20
N GLN A 91 -13.37 9.22 2.30
CA GLN A 91 -11.99 9.54 2.66
C GLN A 91 -11.93 10.45 3.88
N ILE A 92 -10.86 10.29 4.66
CA ILE A 92 -10.52 11.13 5.79
C ILE A 92 -9.07 11.57 5.66
N ASP A 93 -8.77 12.82 6.03
CA ASP A 93 -7.40 13.29 6.05
C ASP A 93 -6.59 12.69 7.22
N GLU A 94 -5.28 12.79 7.11
CA GLU A 94 -4.32 12.25 8.08
C GLU A 94 -4.45 12.86 9.49
N TYR A 95 -5.04 14.05 9.62
CA TYR A 95 -5.26 14.71 10.90
C TYR A 95 -6.68 14.55 11.46
N GLN A 96 -7.56 13.82 10.75
CA GLN A 96 -8.97 13.65 11.10
C GLN A 96 -9.68 15.00 11.30
N SER A 97 -9.30 16.00 10.51
CA SER A 97 -9.90 17.32 10.45
C SER A 97 -11.02 17.37 9.41
N LEU A 98 -10.89 16.67 8.27
CA LEU A 98 -11.86 16.68 7.18
C LEU A 98 -12.10 15.26 6.67
N ALA A 99 -13.37 14.88 6.53
CA ALA A 99 -13.79 13.71 5.78
C ALA A 99 -14.70 14.13 4.62
N LEU A 100 -14.79 13.27 3.61
CA LEU A 100 -15.66 13.45 2.47
C LEU A 100 -16.30 12.14 2.04
N ASP A 101 -17.56 12.23 1.62
CA ASP A 101 -18.28 11.17 0.93
C ASP A 101 -18.47 11.55 -0.55
N LEU A 102 -18.27 10.60 -1.45
CA LEU A 102 -18.47 10.74 -2.88
C LEU A 102 -19.63 9.85 -3.34
N THR A 103 -20.44 10.34 -4.28
CA THR A 103 -21.56 9.60 -4.89
C THR A 103 -21.33 9.30 -6.38
N LEU A 104 -22.14 8.39 -6.95
CA LEU A 104 -22.13 8.11 -8.41
C LEU A 104 -22.50 9.30 -9.28
N SER A 105 -23.19 10.30 -8.72
CA SER A 105 -23.53 11.54 -9.44
C SER A 105 -22.39 12.57 -9.41
N GLY A 106 -21.24 12.23 -8.83
CA GLY A 106 -20.09 13.14 -8.68
C GLY A 106 -20.24 14.16 -7.55
N LYS A 107 -21.25 14.04 -6.67
CA LYS A 107 -21.38 14.96 -5.52
C LYS A 107 -20.34 14.60 -4.47
N VAL A 108 -19.67 15.62 -3.94
CA VAL A 108 -18.76 15.50 -2.80
C VAL A 108 -19.39 16.17 -1.60
N ALA A 109 -19.57 15.42 -0.52
CA ALA A 109 -20.08 15.92 0.74
C ALA A 109 -18.97 15.90 1.79
N ALA A 110 -18.29 17.03 1.97
CA ALA A 110 -17.27 17.18 3.00
C ALA A 110 -17.89 17.55 4.36
N PHE A 111 -17.29 17.07 5.44
CA PHE A 111 -17.70 17.34 6.81
C PHE A 111 -16.53 17.21 7.79
N HIS A 112 -16.65 17.88 8.93
CA HIS A 112 -15.70 17.74 10.03
C HIS A 112 -15.99 16.45 10.82
N PRO A 113 -15.06 15.46 10.90
CA PRO A 113 -15.30 14.17 11.54
C PRO A 113 -15.60 14.27 13.04
N GLY A 114 -15.11 15.31 13.71
CA GLY A 114 -15.34 15.47 15.14
C GLY A 114 -16.76 15.92 15.51
N THR A 115 -17.51 16.52 14.57
CA THR A 115 -18.80 17.19 14.84
C THR A 115 -19.90 16.89 13.82
N GLY A 116 -19.56 16.35 12.65
CA GLY A 116 -20.48 16.18 11.52
C GLY A 116 -20.87 17.47 10.80
N LYS A 117 -20.28 18.63 11.17
CA LYS A 117 -20.59 19.90 10.50
C LYS A 117 -20.10 19.87 9.05
N LYS A 118 -21.01 20.16 8.13
CA LYS A 118 -20.75 20.19 6.69
C LYS A 118 -19.72 21.28 6.34
N ILE A 119 -18.82 20.94 5.42
CA ILE A 119 -17.86 21.83 4.78
C ILE A 119 -18.20 21.88 3.29
N GLU A 120 -18.20 23.08 2.71
CA GLU A 120 -18.38 23.24 1.28
C GLU A 120 -17.15 22.70 0.54
N ALA A 121 -17.38 21.77 -0.39
CA ALA A 121 -16.35 21.19 -1.24
C ALA A 121 -16.84 21.13 -2.68
N PRO A 122 -15.96 21.34 -3.67
CA PRO A 122 -16.32 21.17 -5.07
C PRO A 122 -16.60 19.69 -5.36
N GLY A 123 -17.62 19.43 -6.18
CA GLY A 123 -17.91 18.09 -6.73
C GLY A 123 -17.18 17.83 -8.04
N PHE A 124 -17.51 16.72 -8.69
CA PHE A 124 -17.13 16.43 -10.08
C PHE A 124 -18.29 16.81 -11.01
N ASP A 125 -18.02 17.63 -12.03
CA ASP A 125 -19.02 17.96 -13.05
C ASP A 125 -19.17 16.81 -14.06
N LEU A 126 -20.10 15.91 -13.78
CA LEU A 126 -20.44 14.79 -14.65
C LEU A 126 -21.46 15.18 -15.75
N ALA A 127 -21.69 16.48 -15.97
CA ALA A 127 -22.66 17.00 -16.94
C ALA A 127 -24.09 16.43 -16.75
N GLY A 128 -24.49 16.26 -15.49
CA GLY A 128 -25.79 15.71 -15.11
C GLY A 128 -25.94 14.18 -15.24
N GLN A 129 -24.89 13.48 -15.67
CA GLN A 129 -24.90 12.02 -15.73
C GLN A 129 -24.63 11.40 -14.35
N SER A 130 -25.20 10.21 -14.11
CA SER A 130 -24.79 9.35 -13.00
C SER A 130 -23.95 8.20 -13.55
N ALA A 131 -22.84 7.92 -12.88
CA ALA A 131 -22.01 6.78 -13.20
C ALA A 131 -22.75 5.45 -12.94
N THR A 132 -22.52 4.47 -13.79
CA THR A 132 -23.00 3.09 -13.66
C THR A 132 -21.93 2.16 -13.06
N ALA A 133 -20.68 2.60 -13.06
CA ALA A 133 -19.56 1.95 -12.41
C ALA A 133 -18.64 2.98 -11.75
N PHE A 134 -17.98 2.59 -10.67
CA PHE A 134 -17.03 3.42 -9.95
C PHE A 134 -15.78 2.59 -9.58
N ALA A 135 -14.62 3.23 -9.58
CA ALA A 135 -13.38 2.69 -9.04
C ALA A 135 -12.52 3.80 -8.46
N SER A 136 -11.65 3.44 -7.53
CA SER A 136 -10.66 4.33 -6.91
C SER A 136 -9.32 3.61 -6.79
N THR A 137 -8.24 4.37 -6.67
CA THR A 137 -6.94 3.82 -6.27
C THR A 137 -6.97 3.42 -4.79
N LEU A 138 -6.00 2.63 -4.32
CA LEU A 138 -5.93 2.23 -2.90
C LEU A 138 -5.91 3.41 -1.92
N ARG A 139 -5.39 4.57 -2.35
CA ARG A 139 -5.39 5.80 -1.54
C ARG A 139 -6.72 6.56 -1.61
N GLY A 140 -7.58 6.20 -2.57
CA GLY A 140 -8.89 6.79 -2.77
C GLY A 140 -8.90 8.11 -3.55
N ASP A 141 -7.77 8.80 -3.70
CA ASP A 141 -7.74 10.18 -4.23
C ASP A 141 -7.90 10.29 -5.74
N ASP A 142 -7.49 9.26 -6.48
CA ASP A 142 -7.69 9.14 -7.92
C ASP A 142 -8.86 8.19 -8.17
N VAL A 143 -9.87 8.67 -8.91
CA VAL A 143 -11.16 8.00 -9.12
C VAL A 143 -11.49 7.84 -10.60
N LEU A 144 -12.37 6.89 -10.88
CA LEU A 144 -12.85 6.56 -12.21
C LEU A 144 -14.37 6.36 -12.17
N PHE A 145 -15.07 7.08 -13.04
CA PHE A 145 -16.50 6.97 -13.28
C PHE A 145 -16.74 6.32 -14.65
N GLY A 146 -17.44 5.19 -14.67
CA GLY A 146 -17.91 4.56 -15.90
C GLY A 146 -19.38 4.87 -16.14
N PHE A 147 -19.77 5.10 -17.39
CA PHE A 147 -21.10 5.59 -17.76
C PHE A 147 -21.90 4.60 -18.61
N ALA A 148 -23.21 4.88 -18.74
CA ALA A 148 -24.15 4.09 -19.52
C ALA A 148 -23.87 4.15 -21.04
N ASP A 149 -23.19 5.19 -21.52
CA ASP A 149 -22.84 5.39 -22.93
C ASP A 149 -21.53 4.68 -23.34
N GLY A 150 -20.86 4.01 -22.40
CA GLY A 150 -19.59 3.32 -22.63
C GLY A 150 -18.36 4.20 -22.46
N THR A 151 -18.53 5.45 -22.04
CA THR A 151 -17.43 6.33 -21.69
C THR A 151 -16.95 6.10 -20.26
N VAL A 152 -15.72 6.52 -20.02
CA VAL A 152 -15.12 6.64 -18.69
C VAL A 152 -14.60 8.06 -18.52
N LYS A 153 -14.79 8.63 -17.33
CA LYS A 153 -14.10 9.84 -16.88
C LYS A 153 -13.24 9.48 -15.68
N THR A 154 -12.00 9.93 -15.70
CA THR A 154 -11.10 9.84 -14.55
C THR A 154 -11.03 11.20 -13.87
N GLY A 155 -10.84 11.20 -12.56
CA GLY A 155 -10.76 12.41 -11.78
C GLY A 155 -9.87 12.23 -10.57
N ARG A 156 -9.57 13.34 -9.92
CA ARG A 156 -8.77 13.37 -8.70
C ARG A 156 -9.39 14.35 -7.73
N PHE A 157 -9.46 13.99 -6.46
CA PHE A 157 -9.67 14.95 -5.39
C PHE A 157 -8.43 15.05 -4.50
N VAL A 158 -8.14 16.25 -4.03
CA VAL A 158 -6.98 16.52 -3.19
C VAL A 158 -7.45 17.24 -1.95
N ILE A 159 -7.19 16.64 -0.79
CA ILE A 159 -7.28 17.33 0.49
C ILE A 159 -5.97 18.10 0.65
N ARG A 160 -5.98 19.41 0.36
CA ARG A 160 -4.81 20.27 0.48
C ARG A 160 -4.60 20.68 1.93
N ASN A 161 -3.34 20.65 2.36
CA ASN A 161 -2.88 21.19 3.62
C ASN A 161 -1.98 22.40 3.33
N ASP A 162 -2.51 23.60 3.54
CA ASP A 162 -1.77 24.85 3.46
C ASP A 162 -1.44 25.38 4.86
N PHE A 163 -0.43 26.24 4.96
CA PHE A 163 -0.06 26.89 6.22
C PHE A 163 -0.23 28.39 6.09
N VAL A 164 -1.05 28.98 6.98
CA VAL A 164 -1.33 30.41 6.97
C VAL A 164 -0.94 31.06 8.31
N PRO A 165 -0.44 32.31 8.33
CA PRO A 165 -0.05 32.99 9.56
C PRO A 165 -1.20 33.10 10.57
N LEU A 166 -0.86 33.17 11.87
CA LEU A 166 -1.85 33.45 12.93
C LEU A 166 -2.36 34.89 12.89
N THR A 167 -1.57 35.80 12.32
CA THR A 167 -1.83 37.23 12.30
C THR A 167 -1.62 37.79 10.88
N PRO A 168 -2.64 38.43 10.28
CA PRO A 168 -4.00 38.60 10.83
C PRO A 168 -4.74 37.26 10.91
N VAL A 169 -5.65 37.14 11.87
CA VAL A 169 -6.54 35.97 11.96
C VAL A 169 -7.38 35.91 10.69
N PRO A 170 -7.52 34.73 10.04
CA PRO A 170 -8.40 34.59 8.88
C PRO A 170 -9.82 35.08 9.22
N PRO A 171 -10.46 35.87 8.34
CA PRO A 171 -11.78 36.41 8.62
C PRO A 171 -12.85 35.30 8.56
N GLY A 172 -13.93 35.47 9.35
CA GLY A 172 -15.12 34.59 9.26
C GLY A 172 -14.98 33.22 9.93
N LEU A 173 -13.95 33.00 10.74
CA LEU A 173 -13.77 31.74 11.45
C LEU A 173 -14.86 31.52 12.51
N SER A 174 -15.45 30.33 12.48
CA SER A 174 -16.38 29.81 13.47
C SER A 174 -15.81 28.53 14.08
N ARG A 175 -15.92 28.39 15.40
CA ARG A 175 -15.40 27.21 16.11
C ARG A 175 -16.14 25.93 15.70
N LEU A 176 -15.41 24.85 15.43
CA LEU A 176 -15.94 23.50 15.25
C LEU A 176 -15.86 22.73 16.56
N ASP A 177 -14.67 22.60 17.12
CA ASP A 177 -14.42 21.93 18.39
C ASP A 177 -13.27 22.58 19.18
N GLU A 178 -12.59 21.84 20.06
CA GLU A 178 -11.43 22.35 20.82
C GLU A 178 -10.21 22.66 19.98
N ARG A 179 -10.08 22.02 18.81
CA ARG A 179 -8.90 22.06 17.95
C ARG A 179 -9.15 22.88 16.68
N ASP A 180 -10.34 22.75 16.11
CA ASP A 180 -10.63 23.15 14.74
C ASP A 180 -11.63 24.32 14.66
N GLU A 181 -11.39 25.21 13.69
CA GLU A 181 -12.25 26.32 13.29
C GLU A 181 -12.56 26.22 11.79
N THR A 182 -13.60 26.91 11.30
CA THR A 182 -13.95 26.89 9.87
C THR A 182 -14.56 28.20 9.40
N ASP A 183 -14.25 28.58 8.16
CA ASP A 183 -14.93 29.64 7.40
C ASP A 183 -16.10 29.10 6.55
N GLY A 184 -16.42 27.80 6.67
CA GLY A 184 -17.43 27.09 5.89
C GLY A 184 -16.90 26.35 4.67
N LYS A 185 -15.69 26.69 4.17
CA LYS A 185 -15.07 26.09 2.98
C LYS A 185 -13.78 25.33 3.29
N ALA A 186 -13.08 25.76 4.33
CA ALA A 186 -11.85 25.15 4.81
C ALA A 186 -11.89 24.99 6.33
N ILE A 187 -11.05 24.10 6.83
CA ILE A 187 -10.86 23.86 8.26
C ILE A 187 -9.50 24.41 8.67
N TYR A 188 -9.48 25.15 9.77
CA TYR A 188 -8.31 25.81 10.32
C TYR A 188 -7.99 25.18 11.67
N THR A 189 -6.86 24.49 11.75
CA THR A 189 -6.33 23.94 12.99
C THR A 189 -5.18 24.83 13.46
N LYS A 190 -5.28 25.36 14.68
CA LYS A 190 -4.17 26.15 15.25
C LYS A 190 -3.02 25.24 15.63
N ILE A 191 -1.85 25.49 15.05
CA ILE A 191 -0.59 24.81 15.38
C ILE A 191 0.44 25.83 15.87
N ILE A 192 1.64 25.38 16.21
CA ILE A 192 2.68 26.26 16.75
C ILE A 192 3.05 27.31 15.69
N GLY A 193 2.69 28.58 15.95
CA GLY A 193 3.05 29.74 15.13
C GLY A 193 2.20 30.01 13.89
N GLN A 194 1.27 29.12 13.52
CA GLN A 194 0.47 29.24 12.28
C GLN A 194 -0.85 28.44 12.38
N TYR A 195 -1.73 28.62 11.40
CA TYR A 195 -2.84 27.69 11.15
C TYR A 195 -2.45 26.71 10.06
N ARG A 196 -2.84 25.45 10.23
CA ARG A 196 -2.99 24.52 9.10
C ARG A 196 -4.39 24.70 8.54
N LYS A 197 -4.48 25.06 7.25
CA LYS A 197 -5.72 25.19 6.49
C LYS A 197 -5.91 23.94 5.65
N VAL A 198 -7.03 23.24 5.85
CA VAL A 198 -7.43 22.04 5.14
C VAL A 198 -8.57 22.38 4.19
N SER A 199 -8.41 22.13 2.89
CA SER A 199 -9.45 22.36 1.87
C SER A 199 -9.50 21.25 0.83
N VAL A 200 -10.63 21.12 0.15
CA VAL A 200 -10.82 20.10 -0.90
C VAL A 200 -10.76 20.75 -2.27
N GLU A 201 -10.05 20.10 -3.18
CA GLU A 201 -10.08 20.43 -4.61
C GLU A 201 -10.38 19.20 -5.44
N THR A 202 -11.08 19.39 -6.55
CA THR A 202 -11.39 18.32 -7.50
C THR A 202 -10.90 18.69 -8.90
N LYS A 203 -10.46 17.68 -9.65
CA LYS A 203 -10.12 17.77 -11.06
C LYS A 203 -10.77 16.60 -11.78
N LEU A 204 -11.42 16.87 -12.91
CA LEU A 204 -12.00 15.84 -13.77
C LEU A 204 -11.36 15.95 -15.15
N ASP A 205 -11.00 14.81 -15.72
CA ASP A 205 -10.45 14.74 -17.07
C ASP A 205 -11.57 14.51 -18.10
N ALA A 206 -11.23 14.72 -19.37
CA ALA A 206 -12.16 14.54 -20.48
C ALA A 206 -12.67 13.08 -20.56
N PRO A 207 -13.92 12.85 -21.01
CA PRO A 207 -14.42 11.51 -21.22
C PRO A 207 -13.64 10.78 -22.31
N VAL A 208 -13.41 9.49 -22.10
CA VAL A 208 -12.80 8.58 -23.05
C VAL A 208 -13.81 7.47 -23.39
N GLN A 209 -14.05 7.22 -24.67
CA GLN A 209 -14.88 6.10 -25.10
C GLN A 209 -14.10 4.78 -24.96
N ILE A 210 -14.64 3.82 -24.20
CA ILE A 210 -13.98 2.53 -23.92
C ILE A 210 -14.79 1.35 -24.46
N ALA A 211 -16.10 1.32 -24.18
CA ALA A 211 -17.03 0.37 -24.78
C ALA A 211 -17.64 0.95 -26.06
N ASP A 212 -18.39 0.14 -26.79
CA ASP A 212 -19.14 0.64 -27.95
C ASP A 212 -20.19 1.65 -27.48
N ALA A 213 -20.52 2.63 -28.32
CA ALA A 213 -21.44 3.70 -27.95
C ALA A 213 -22.80 3.15 -27.49
N GLY A 214 -23.24 3.56 -26.29
CA GLY A 214 -24.49 3.09 -25.69
C GLY A 214 -24.39 1.78 -24.89
N VAL A 215 -23.19 1.20 -24.77
CA VAL A 215 -22.96 0.02 -23.93
C VAL A 215 -22.42 0.44 -22.57
N ALA A 216 -23.22 0.22 -21.52
CA ALA A 216 -22.86 0.65 -20.16
C ALA A 216 -21.61 -0.06 -19.62
N ILE A 217 -20.76 0.70 -18.94
CA ILE A 217 -19.71 0.15 -18.06
C ILE A 217 -20.38 -0.29 -16.75
N VAL A 218 -20.24 -1.56 -16.37
CA VAL A 218 -20.91 -2.13 -15.19
C VAL A 218 -19.96 -2.45 -14.03
N ARG A 219 -18.67 -2.65 -14.31
CA ARG A 219 -17.62 -2.75 -13.28
C ARG A 219 -16.36 -2.07 -13.77
N ALA A 220 -15.60 -1.51 -12.85
CA ALA A 220 -14.29 -0.95 -13.12
C ALA A 220 -13.32 -1.26 -11.98
N ASP A 221 -12.03 -1.25 -12.27
CA ASP A 221 -10.99 -1.02 -11.26
C ASP A 221 -9.88 -0.12 -11.85
N TYR A 222 -9.22 0.69 -11.02
CA TYR A 222 -8.41 1.81 -11.50
C TYR A 222 -7.10 2.00 -10.71
N ARG A 223 -5.99 2.10 -11.43
CA ARG A 223 -4.66 2.38 -10.89
C ARG A 223 -3.96 3.51 -11.64
N VAL A 224 -3.13 4.22 -10.89
CA VAL A 224 -2.25 5.26 -11.42
C VAL A 224 -0.81 4.87 -11.12
N GLY A 225 0.00 4.82 -12.17
CA GLY A 225 1.45 4.60 -12.11
C GLY A 225 2.19 5.63 -12.95
N GLY A 226 3.43 5.31 -13.31
CA GLY A 226 4.29 6.22 -14.07
C GLY A 226 4.94 7.31 -13.19
N THR A 227 5.29 8.44 -13.80
CA THR A 227 5.90 9.58 -13.08
C THR A 227 4.88 10.71 -12.89
N LEU A 228 5.18 11.66 -12.01
CA LEU A 228 4.33 12.85 -11.84
C LEU A 228 4.18 13.65 -13.14
N GLU A 229 5.21 13.66 -13.98
CA GLU A 229 5.21 14.36 -15.28
C GLU A 229 4.51 13.55 -16.38
N ARG A 230 4.47 12.22 -16.25
CA ARG A 230 3.91 11.28 -17.24
C ARG A 230 3.10 10.19 -16.53
N PRO A 231 1.92 10.53 -15.99
CA PRO A 231 1.08 9.55 -15.32
C PRO A 231 0.59 8.51 -16.34
N LEU A 232 0.67 7.24 -15.95
CA LEU A 232 0.06 6.13 -16.66
C LEU A 232 -1.18 5.70 -15.89
N ARG A 233 -2.34 5.85 -16.51
CA ARG A 233 -3.62 5.48 -15.93
C ARG A 233 -4.01 4.13 -16.47
N THR A 234 -3.95 3.11 -15.64
CA THR A 234 -4.33 1.74 -16.03
C THR A 234 -5.65 1.41 -15.36
N PHE A 235 -6.63 0.97 -16.13
CA PHE A 235 -7.91 0.56 -15.60
C PHE A 235 -8.42 -0.67 -16.33
N VAL A 236 -9.26 -1.44 -15.64
CA VAL A 236 -10.00 -2.55 -16.22
C VAL A 236 -11.48 -2.22 -16.16
N THR A 237 -12.21 -2.50 -17.24
CA THR A 237 -13.66 -2.25 -17.32
C THR A 237 -14.38 -3.48 -17.83
N LEU A 238 -15.50 -3.81 -17.21
CA LEU A 238 -16.47 -4.79 -17.70
C LEU A 238 -17.69 -4.03 -18.19
N ASP A 239 -18.09 -4.30 -19.43
CA ASP A 239 -19.29 -3.72 -20.01
C ASP A 239 -20.52 -4.64 -19.86
N ALA A 240 -21.70 -4.09 -20.13
CA ALA A 240 -22.98 -4.80 -20.02
C ALA A 240 -23.14 -5.98 -20.99
N THR A 241 -22.26 -6.11 -22.01
CA THR A 241 -22.25 -7.23 -22.95
C THR A 241 -21.35 -8.38 -22.50
N GLY A 242 -20.60 -8.20 -21.41
CA GLY A 242 -19.66 -9.20 -20.91
C GLY A 242 -18.26 -9.11 -21.50
N LYS A 243 -17.89 -7.98 -22.11
CA LYS A 243 -16.53 -7.79 -22.60
C LYS A 243 -15.68 -7.05 -21.55
N LEU A 244 -14.68 -7.75 -21.04
CA LEU A 244 -13.68 -7.21 -20.13
C LEU A 244 -12.53 -6.59 -20.93
N ARG A 245 -12.20 -5.32 -20.66
CA ARG A 245 -11.10 -4.60 -21.31
C ARG A 245 -10.10 -4.11 -20.28
N LEU A 246 -8.83 -4.39 -20.52
CA LEU A 246 -7.71 -3.70 -19.89
C LEU A 246 -7.34 -2.48 -20.74
N SER A 247 -7.25 -1.33 -20.11
CA SER A 247 -7.04 -0.05 -20.76
C SER A 247 -5.89 0.71 -20.11
N GLN A 248 -5.07 1.36 -20.93
CA GLN A 248 -4.00 2.25 -20.48
C GLN A 248 -4.17 3.60 -21.17
N ALA A 249 -4.38 4.65 -20.37
CA ALA A 249 -4.41 6.03 -20.83
C ALA A 249 -3.09 6.72 -20.45
N ALA A 250 -2.31 7.09 -21.47
CA ALA A 250 -1.04 7.78 -21.31
C ALA A 250 -1.18 9.23 -21.76
N THR A 251 -0.98 10.17 -20.84
CA THR A 251 -0.98 11.60 -21.16
C THR A 251 0.42 12.01 -21.64
N ARG A 252 0.50 12.59 -22.84
CA ARG A 252 1.73 13.10 -23.44
C ARG A 252 1.54 14.55 -23.85
N LEU A 253 2.62 15.33 -23.86
CA LEU A 253 2.60 16.67 -24.43
C LEU A 253 2.62 16.54 -25.96
N ASN A 254 1.58 17.04 -26.63
CA ASN A 254 1.60 17.17 -28.08
C ASN A 254 2.59 18.30 -28.44
N LEU A 255 3.64 17.97 -29.20
CA LEU A 255 4.71 18.92 -29.53
C LEU A 255 4.28 19.97 -30.57
N GLU A 256 3.20 19.74 -31.31
CA GLU A 256 2.66 20.66 -32.31
C GLU A 256 1.76 21.71 -31.67
N THR A 257 0.88 21.29 -30.75
CA THR A 257 -0.07 22.20 -30.08
C THR A 257 0.43 22.72 -28.73
N GLY A 258 1.39 22.05 -28.10
CA GLY A 258 1.80 22.31 -26.73
C GLY A 258 0.75 21.90 -25.69
N GLU A 259 -0.31 21.19 -26.09
CA GLU A 259 -1.39 20.75 -25.19
C GLU A 259 -1.22 19.28 -24.78
N PRO A 260 -1.68 18.87 -23.59
CA PRO A 260 -1.71 17.47 -23.20
C PRO A 260 -2.69 16.67 -24.08
N GLU A 261 -2.20 15.61 -24.70
CA GLU A 261 -2.99 14.64 -25.44
C GLU A 261 -2.99 13.29 -24.69
N THR A 262 -4.15 12.65 -24.61
CA THR A 262 -4.30 11.35 -23.94
C THR A 262 -4.49 10.26 -24.98
N GLU A 263 -3.49 9.39 -25.11
CA GLU A 263 -3.54 8.21 -25.97
C GLU A 263 -4.05 7.02 -25.15
N VAL A 264 -4.97 6.23 -25.71
CA VAL A 264 -5.63 5.14 -24.99
C VAL A 264 -5.42 3.83 -25.72
N PHE A 265 -4.80 2.88 -25.03
CA PHE A 265 -4.57 1.52 -25.49
C PHE A 265 -5.58 0.61 -24.82
N ASN A 266 -6.16 -0.32 -25.58
CA ASN A 266 -7.16 -1.26 -25.09
C ASN A 266 -6.78 -2.69 -25.47
N SER A 267 -7.01 -3.63 -24.56
CA SER A 267 -6.84 -5.05 -24.77
C SER A 267 -8.03 -5.82 -24.17
N ALA A 268 -8.55 -6.79 -24.92
CA ALA A 268 -9.66 -7.61 -24.43
C ALA A 268 -9.12 -8.76 -23.58
N ILE A 269 -9.68 -8.95 -22.39
CA ILE A 269 -9.38 -10.11 -21.55
C ILE A 269 -10.44 -11.19 -21.84
N PRO A 270 -10.04 -12.42 -22.21
CA PRO A 270 -10.97 -13.49 -22.54
C PRO A 270 -11.64 -14.05 -21.29
N ILE A 271 -12.76 -13.46 -20.89
CA ILE A 271 -13.61 -14.00 -19.82
C ILE A 271 -14.60 -15.02 -20.35
N THR A 272 -14.85 -16.06 -19.56
CA THR A 272 -15.82 -17.13 -19.87
C THR A 272 -17.07 -17.06 -18.99
N VAL A 273 -17.14 -16.05 -18.12
CA VAL A 273 -18.22 -15.84 -17.16
C VAL A 273 -19.12 -14.70 -17.61
N PRO A 274 -20.44 -14.78 -17.38
CA PRO A 274 -21.36 -13.74 -17.78
C PRO A 274 -21.23 -12.50 -16.87
N ALA A 275 -21.44 -11.30 -17.42
CA ALA A 275 -21.18 -10.03 -16.75
C ALA A 275 -21.95 -9.90 -15.42
N GLU A 276 -23.19 -10.36 -15.41
CA GLU A 276 -24.06 -10.30 -14.26
C GLU A 276 -23.54 -11.13 -13.09
N SER A 277 -22.79 -12.21 -13.33
CA SER A 277 -22.22 -13.04 -12.27
C SER A 277 -21.02 -12.40 -11.56
N VAL A 278 -20.38 -11.41 -12.20
CA VAL A 278 -19.19 -10.73 -11.70
C VAL A 278 -19.58 -9.78 -10.56
N LYS A 279 -19.07 -10.08 -9.37
CA LYS A 279 -19.20 -9.23 -8.19
C LYS A 279 -18.21 -8.07 -8.24
N LYS A 280 -16.93 -8.37 -8.42
CA LYS A 280 -15.82 -7.41 -8.37
C LYS A 280 -14.77 -7.77 -9.42
N ILE A 281 -14.11 -6.75 -9.96
CA ILE A 281 -12.87 -6.90 -10.71
C ILE A 281 -11.77 -6.15 -9.96
N LEU A 282 -10.57 -6.70 -9.92
CA LEU A 282 -9.42 -6.06 -9.29
C LEU A 282 -8.23 -6.01 -10.24
N LEU A 283 -7.52 -4.89 -10.25
CA LEU A 283 -6.33 -4.60 -11.03
C LEU A 283 -5.19 -4.22 -10.08
N ASN A 284 -3.96 -4.69 -10.33
CA ASN A 284 -2.81 -4.18 -9.59
C ASN A 284 -2.14 -3.01 -10.31
N THR A 285 -1.33 -2.23 -9.59
CA THR A 285 -0.70 -0.99 -10.06
C THR A 285 0.15 -1.18 -11.31
N PRO A 286 0.97 -2.25 -11.45
CA PRO A 286 1.68 -2.53 -12.70
C PRO A 286 0.76 -2.85 -13.88
N GLY A 287 -0.48 -3.27 -13.62
CA GLY A 287 -1.42 -3.71 -14.65
C GLY A 287 -1.11 -5.09 -15.24
N ASP A 288 -0.30 -5.89 -14.56
CA ASP A 288 0.11 -7.22 -15.01
C ASP A 288 -0.73 -8.35 -14.37
N ARG A 289 -1.67 -8.01 -13.48
CA ARG A 289 -2.63 -8.95 -12.90
C ARG A 289 -4.03 -8.35 -12.83
N VAL A 290 -5.00 -9.10 -13.35
CA VAL A 290 -6.43 -8.82 -13.21
C VAL A 290 -7.12 -9.99 -12.52
N LEU A 291 -7.96 -9.71 -11.53
CA LEU A 291 -8.84 -10.68 -10.89
C LEU A 291 -10.28 -10.40 -11.30
N VAL A 292 -11.01 -11.45 -11.66
CA VAL A 292 -12.45 -11.41 -11.92
C VAL A 292 -13.12 -12.32 -10.91
N ALA A 293 -13.88 -11.74 -9.99
CA ALA A 293 -14.51 -12.47 -8.89
C ALA A 293 -16.02 -12.56 -9.09
N GLN A 294 -16.54 -13.78 -9.04
CA GLN A 294 -17.97 -14.06 -9.11
C GLN A 294 -18.62 -13.98 -7.72
N ARG A 295 -19.96 -13.84 -7.68
CA ARG A 295 -20.73 -13.82 -6.43
C ARG A 295 -20.62 -15.11 -5.60
N ASP A 296 -20.33 -16.25 -6.22
CA ASP A 296 -20.20 -17.55 -5.54
C ASP A 296 -18.82 -17.78 -4.88
N GLY A 297 -17.92 -16.77 -4.96
CA GLY A 297 -16.57 -16.86 -4.44
C GLY A 297 -15.56 -17.53 -5.38
N THR A 298 -15.93 -17.81 -6.63
CA THR A 298 -14.95 -18.24 -7.65
C THR A 298 -14.20 -17.02 -8.19
N ILE A 299 -12.86 -17.08 -8.21
CA ILE A 299 -12.00 -16.02 -8.73
C ILE A 299 -11.16 -16.56 -9.90
N PHE A 300 -11.17 -15.82 -10.99
CA PHE A 300 -10.32 -16.03 -12.17
C PHE A 300 -9.21 -15.00 -12.15
N ARG A 301 -7.96 -15.45 -12.12
CA ARG A 301 -6.78 -14.61 -12.14
C ARG A 301 -6.17 -14.65 -13.53
N TYR A 302 -6.07 -13.49 -14.16
CA TYR A 302 -5.47 -13.29 -15.46
C TYR A 302 -4.09 -12.68 -15.31
N ASN A 303 -3.13 -13.25 -16.04
CA ASN A 303 -1.82 -12.65 -16.28
C ASN A 303 -1.97 -11.68 -17.46
N THR A 304 -1.70 -10.41 -17.20
CA THR A 304 -1.79 -9.31 -18.18
C THR A 304 -0.44 -8.62 -18.37
N LYS A 305 0.66 -9.29 -18.01
CA LYS A 305 2.02 -8.78 -18.21
C LYS A 305 2.32 -8.50 -19.68
N ASP A 306 1.85 -9.36 -20.58
CA ASP A 306 1.75 -9.03 -22.00
C ASP A 306 0.39 -8.38 -22.24
N PHE A 307 0.39 -7.05 -22.37
CA PHE A 307 -0.82 -6.28 -22.59
C PHE A 307 -1.59 -6.74 -23.83
N SER A 308 -0.90 -7.20 -24.88
CA SER A 308 -1.52 -7.63 -26.14
C SER A 308 -2.16 -9.01 -26.06
N LYS A 309 -1.77 -9.81 -25.08
CA LYS A 309 -2.21 -11.21 -24.93
C LYS A 309 -2.50 -11.57 -23.46
N PRO A 310 -3.59 -11.03 -22.86
CA PRO A 310 -4.07 -11.49 -21.57
C PRO A 310 -4.39 -12.99 -21.55
N GLU A 311 -3.92 -13.70 -20.53
CA GLU A 311 -4.13 -15.14 -20.40
C GLU A 311 -4.65 -15.50 -19.00
N LEU A 312 -5.55 -16.49 -18.91
CA LEU A 312 -5.99 -17.03 -17.64
C LEU A 312 -4.83 -17.77 -16.97
N ALA A 313 -4.41 -17.31 -15.80
CA ALA A 313 -3.29 -17.89 -15.05
C ALA A 313 -3.77 -18.93 -14.03
N GLU A 314 -4.89 -18.68 -13.36
CA GLU A 314 -5.36 -19.52 -12.26
C GLU A 314 -6.88 -19.35 -12.07
N THR A 315 -7.58 -20.40 -11.64
CA THR A 315 -8.95 -20.34 -11.13
C THR A 315 -8.99 -20.99 -9.77
N PHE A 316 -9.55 -20.29 -8.79
CA PHE A 316 -9.59 -20.78 -7.41
C PHE A 316 -10.85 -20.29 -6.70
N LYS A 317 -11.27 -21.03 -5.67
CA LYS A 317 -12.46 -20.73 -4.89
C LYS A 317 -12.06 -20.20 -3.51
N VAL A 318 -12.59 -19.03 -3.14
CA VAL A 318 -12.21 -18.35 -1.90
C VAL A 318 -13.20 -18.52 -0.75
N LEU A 319 -14.43 -18.96 -1.05
CA LEU A 319 -15.51 -19.15 -0.09
C LEU A 319 -16.14 -20.56 -0.21
N PRO A 320 -16.67 -21.13 0.88
CA PRO A 320 -17.42 -22.38 0.83
C PRO A 320 -18.68 -22.28 -0.04
N ASP A 321 -19.22 -23.43 -0.45
CA ASP A 321 -20.50 -23.48 -1.18
C ASP A 321 -21.64 -22.86 -0.35
N GLY A 322 -22.46 -22.04 -0.99
CA GLY A 322 -23.60 -21.35 -0.37
C GLY A 322 -23.26 -20.02 0.32
N VAL A 323 -21.98 -19.62 0.40
CA VAL A 323 -21.57 -18.31 0.92
C VAL A 323 -21.27 -17.36 -0.24
N GLU A 324 -22.02 -16.26 -0.32
CA GLU A 324 -21.76 -15.22 -1.32
C GLU A 324 -20.57 -14.34 -0.97
N LEU A 325 -19.80 -13.94 -1.99
CA LEU A 325 -18.75 -12.93 -1.92
C LEU A 325 -19.36 -11.53 -1.81
N THR A 326 -19.12 -10.87 -0.69
CA THR A 326 -19.70 -9.55 -0.39
C THR A 326 -18.66 -8.43 -0.43
N ALA A 327 -17.41 -8.71 -0.06
CA ALA A 327 -16.29 -7.77 -0.11
C ALA A 327 -15.02 -8.42 -0.71
N LEU A 328 -14.27 -7.67 -1.52
CA LEU A 328 -13.01 -8.10 -2.11
C LEU A 328 -12.13 -6.89 -2.44
N THR A 329 -11.04 -6.72 -1.70
CA THR A 329 -10.10 -5.60 -1.92
C THR A 329 -8.64 -6.04 -1.81
N TYR A 330 -7.75 -5.28 -2.43
CA TYR A 330 -6.31 -5.44 -2.24
C TYR A 330 -5.86 -4.84 -0.90
N LEU A 331 -4.86 -5.45 -0.27
CA LEU A 331 -4.05 -4.80 0.75
C LEU A 331 -2.95 -3.94 0.10
N ASN A 332 -2.25 -3.17 0.93
CA ASN A 332 -1.07 -2.42 0.51
C ASN A 332 -0.08 -3.29 -0.28
N ALA A 333 0.55 -2.69 -1.28
CA ALA A 333 1.40 -3.36 -2.28
C ALA A 333 0.68 -4.39 -3.18
N GLU A 334 -0.63 -4.58 -2.99
CA GLU A 334 -1.54 -5.30 -3.87
C GLU A 334 -1.18 -6.76 -4.14
N ASN A 335 -0.33 -7.38 -3.30
CA ASN A 335 -0.02 -8.80 -3.43
C ASN A 335 -0.93 -9.71 -2.59
N SER A 336 -1.68 -9.12 -1.66
CA SER A 336 -2.69 -9.81 -0.86
C SER A 336 -4.06 -9.25 -1.16
N ILE A 337 -5.08 -10.12 -1.12
CA ILE A 337 -6.49 -9.73 -1.16
C ILE A 337 -7.15 -10.10 0.16
N VAL A 338 -8.05 -9.24 0.63
CA VAL A 338 -9.00 -9.54 1.70
C VAL A 338 -10.30 -9.96 1.05
N VAL A 339 -10.84 -11.09 1.51
CA VAL A 339 -12.10 -11.67 1.06
C VAL A 339 -13.09 -11.62 2.21
N GLY A 340 -14.26 -11.04 1.98
CA GLY A 340 -15.38 -11.01 2.92
C GLY A 340 -16.59 -11.80 2.38
N GLY A 341 -17.15 -12.66 3.24
CA GLY A 341 -18.34 -13.46 2.94
C GLY A 341 -19.62 -12.91 3.55
N SER A 342 -20.75 -13.29 2.96
CA SER A 342 -22.11 -13.04 3.47
C SER A 342 -22.39 -13.67 4.84
N ASP A 343 -21.61 -14.67 5.25
CA ASP A 343 -21.68 -15.33 6.55
C ASP A 343 -20.80 -14.66 7.63
N GLY A 344 -20.26 -13.47 7.33
CA GLY A 344 -19.35 -12.73 8.22
C GLY A 344 -17.92 -13.27 8.24
N SER A 345 -17.58 -14.22 7.37
CA SER A 345 -16.20 -14.71 7.23
C SER A 345 -15.28 -13.66 6.60
N VAL A 346 -14.06 -13.59 7.11
CA VAL A 346 -12.96 -12.82 6.53
C VAL A 346 -11.78 -13.75 6.31
N ALA A 347 -11.08 -13.60 5.19
CA ALA A 347 -9.84 -14.32 4.92
C ALA A 347 -8.86 -13.47 4.11
N ILE A 348 -7.57 -13.68 4.32
CA ILE A 348 -6.50 -13.08 3.51
C ILE A 348 -5.88 -14.15 2.62
N TRP A 349 -5.78 -13.84 1.34
CA TRP A 349 -5.11 -14.64 0.32
C TRP A 349 -3.91 -13.89 -0.24
N PHE A 350 -2.85 -14.61 -0.60
CA PHE A 350 -1.58 -14.03 -1.06
C PHE A 350 -1.03 -14.81 -2.26
N GLY A 351 -0.47 -14.09 -3.24
CA GLY A 351 0.24 -14.70 -4.36
C GLY A 351 1.63 -15.18 -3.96
N VAL A 352 1.85 -16.50 -3.99
CA VAL A 352 3.15 -17.13 -3.70
C VAL A 352 3.80 -17.55 -5.00
N ASP A 353 5.02 -17.10 -5.28
CA ASP A 353 5.83 -17.66 -6.36
C ASP A 353 6.23 -19.10 -6.00
N ARG A 354 5.52 -20.07 -6.58
CA ARG A 354 5.82 -21.49 -6.42
C ARG A 354 6.67 -22.03 -7.57
N LYS A 355 7.01 -21.20 -8.56
CA LYS A 355 7.67 -21.60 -9.80
C LYS A 355 6.99 -22.80 -10.46
N THR A 356 5.66 -22.91 -10.29
CA THR A 356 4.88 -24.02 -10.85
C THR A 356 4.68 -23.80 -12.36
N LYS A 357 4.48 -24.91 -13.08
CA LYS A 357 4.07 -24.86 -14.50
C LYS A 357 2.55 -24.87 -14.68
N ASP A 358 1.79 -25.03 -13.60
CA ASP A 358 0.32 -25.10 -13.63
C ASP A 358 -0.34 -23.73 -13.87
N THR A 359 0.42 -22.65 -13.67
CA THR A 359 -0.01 -21.27 -13.86
C THR A 359 0.90 -20.59 -14.87
N THR A 360 0.39 -19.69 -15.70
CA THR A 360 1.15 -19.03 -16.77
C THR A 360 2.30 -18.13 -16.28
N ASP A 361 2.31 -17.76 -15.00
CA ASP A 361 3.31 -16.87 -14.38
C ASP A 361 4.07 -17.48 -13.19
N GLY A 362 3.80 -18.73 -12.83
CA GLY A 362 4.43 -19.42 -11.70
C GLY A 362 3.90 -19.06 -10.31
N PHE A 363 2.93 -18.14 -10.20
CA PHE A 363 2.32 -17.73 -8.94
C PHE A 363 1.08 -18.55 -8.61
N VAL A 364 0.92 -18.90 -7.34
CA VAL A 364 -0.28 -19.60 -6.83
C VAL A 364 -0.89 -18.79 -5.71
N THR A 365 -2.19 -18.52 -5.80
CA THR A 365 -2.91 -17.76 -4.77
C THR A 365 -3.24 -18.67 -3.61
N THR A 366 -2.62 -18.41 -2.45
CA THR A 366 -2.74 -19.26 -1.25
C THR A 366 -3.47 -18.53 -0.14
N LYS A 367 -4.39 -19.21 0.56
CA LYS A 367 -5.02 -18.69 1.77
C LYS A 367 -3.98 -18.65 2.90
N VAL A 368 -3.68 -17.47 3.43
CA VAL A 368 -2.62 -17.28 4.45
C VAL A 368 -3.20 -17.08 5.83
N HIS A 369 -4.30 -16.33 5.94
CA HIS A 369 -4.95 -16.06 7.23
C HIS A 369 -6.45 -16.28 7.09
N ALA A 370 -7.03 -17.01 8.03
CA ALA A 370 -8.42 -17.48 7.97
C ALA A 370 -9.06 -17.66 9.35
N ASP A 371 -8.29 -17.37 10.39
CA ASP A 371 -8.56 -17.50 11.82
C ASP A 371 -9.20 -16.24 12.41
N PHE A 372 -9.65 -15.32 11.56
CA PHE A 372 -10.47 -14.20 11.98
C PHE A 372 -11.78 -14.70 12.57
N GLU A 373 -12.17 -14.09 13.69
CA GLU A 373 -13.50 -14.30 14.25
C GLU A 373 -14.56 -13.84 13.25
N LYS A 374 -15.55 -14.72 13.00
CA LYS A 374 -16.67 -14.40 12.13
C LYS A 374 -17.46 -13.22 12.70
N GLN A 375 -17.73 -12.25 11.85
CA GLN A 375 -18.54 -11.11 12.21
C GLN A 375 -20.03 -11.51 12.30
N PRO A 376 -20.84 -10.81 13.11
CA PRO A 376 -22.26 -11.14 13.29
C PRO A 376 -23.13 -10.89 12.06
N ALA A 377 -22.59 -10.25 11.02
CA ALA A 377 -23.27 -9.91 9.78
C ALA A 377 -22.32 -10.03 8.59
N ALA A 378 -22.88 -9.95 7.38
CA ALA A 378 -22.11 -9.93 6.13
C ALA A 378 -21.06 -8.81 6.13
N ILE A 379 -19.88 -9.11 5.60
CA ILE A 379 -18.83 -8.11 5.42
C ILE A 379 -19.18 -7.22 4.23
N THR A 380 -19.20 -5.91 4.42
CA THR A 380 -19.47 -4.92 3.35
C THR A 380 -18.27 -4.00 3.17
N GLU A 381 -18.06 -3.54 1.93
CA GLU A 381 -17.08 -2.50 1.59
C GLU A 381 -17.60 -1.11 1.93
#